data_AF-A0A258Q954-F1
#
_entry.id   AF-A0A258Q954-F1
#
_cell.length_a   1.000
_cell.length_b   1.000
_cell.length_c   1.000
_cell.angle_alpha   90.00
_cell.angle_beta   90.00
_cell.angle_gamma   90.00
#
_symmetry.space_group_name_H-M   'P 1'
#
loop_
_entity.id
_entity.type
_entity.pdbx_description
1 polymer ?
#
loop_
_entity_poly.entity_id
_entity_poly.type
_entity_poly.pdbx_seq_one_letter_code
_entity_poly.pdbx_strand_id
1 'polypeptide(L)'
;MTKISQLHKQWIKNPEYKKAYEESKIEFDIAKEVIEARMKSGLSQEHLAALMGTSQSAIARLESGSSLPSIRTLAKFAEATNMQIQIQFKPNKVRKQKIAA
;
A
#
# COMPACT_ATOMS: atom_id res chain seq x y z
N MET A 1 19.43 -2.06 -19.52
CA MET A 1 18.97 -1.98 -18.12
C MET A 1 18.13 -3.20 -17.81
N THR A 2 18.41 -3.90 -16.72
CA THR A 2 17.57 -5.01 -16.25
C THR A 2 16.27 -4.44 -15.67
N LYS A 3 15.10 -4.95 -16.09
CA LYS A 3 13.82 -4.46 -15.55
C LYS A 3 13.58 -5.03 -14.15
N ILE A 4 13.10 -4.20 -13.22
CA ILE A 4 12.72 -4.63 -11.85
C ILE A 4 11.74 -5.81 -11.89
N SER A 5 10.81 -5.83 -12.84
CA SER A 5 9.87 -6.94 -13.03
C SER A 5 10.56 -8.27 -13.40
N GLN A 6 11.70 -8.23 -14.08
CA GLN A 6 12.49 -9.42 -14.40
C GLN A 6 13.26 -9.91 -13.17
N LEU A 7 13.84 -9.01 -12.37
CA LEU A 7 14.52 -9.35 -11.12
C LEU A 7 13.55 -9.96 -10.11
N HIS A 8 12.37 -9.37 -9.93
CA HIS A 8 11.34 -9.91 -9.04
C HIS A 8 10.94 -11.35 -9.41
N LYS A 9 10.75 -11.65 -10.70
CA LYS A 9 10.45 -13.02 -11.17
C LYS A 9 11.55 -14.03 -10.85
N GLN A 10 12.80 -13.58 -10.77
CA GLN A 10 13.93 -14.43 -10.41
C GLN A 10 14.01 -14.62 -8.90
N TRP A 11 13.91 -13.53 -8.13
CA TRP A 11 14.07 -13.56 -6.68
C TRP A 11 12.89 -14.18 -5.94
N ILE A 12 11.66 -14.12 -6.48
CA ILE A 12 10.49 -14.77 -5.86
C ILE A 12 10.64 -16.31 -5.78
N LYS A 13 11.60 -16.89 -6.51
CA LYS A 13 11.96 -18.32 -6.39
C LYS A 13 12.79 -18.62 -5.15
N ASN A 14 13.48 -17.63 -4.57
CA ASN A 14 14.21 -17.77 -3.32
C ASN A 14 13.20 -17.73 -2.14
N PRO A 15 13.19 -18.75 -1.26
CA PRO A 15 12.25 -18.82 -0.13
C PRO A 15 12.34 -17.65 0.86
N GLU A 16 13.55 -17.15 1.15
CA GLU A 16 13.75 -16.03 2.08
C GLU A 16 13.21 -14.73 1.50
N TYR A 17 13.52 -14.46 0.22
CA TYR A 17 12.97 -13.30 -0.48
C TYR A 17 11.44 -13.40 -0.58
N LYS A 18 10.92 -14.57 -0.93
CA LYS A 18 9.47 -14.79 -1.03
C LYS A 18 8.78 -14.53 0.31
N LYS A 19 9.32 -15.04 1.41
CA LYS A 19 8.77 -14.83 2.75
C LYS A 19 8.77 -13.34 3.12
N ALA A 20 9.90 -12.66 2.95
CA ALA A 20 9.99 -11.22 3.23
C ALA A 20 9.05 -10.39 2.34
N TYR A 21 8.90 -10.78 1.07
CA TYR A 21 7.96 -10.13 0.14
C TYR A 21 6.50 -10.36 0.53
N GLU A 22 6.14 -11.57 0.95
CA GLU A 22 4.79 -11.90 1.41
C GLU A 22 4.45 -11.18 2.73
N GLU A 23 5.41 -11.03 3.64
CA GLU A 23 5.26 -10.30 4.89
C GLU A 23 4.97 -8.81 4.67
N SER A 24 5.65 -8.17 3.70
CA SER A 24 5.46 -6.75 3.36
C SER A 24 4.40 -6.49 2.27
N LYS A 25 3.67 -7.53 1.85
CA LYS A 25 2.78 -7.43 0.69
C LYS A 25 1.66 -6.41 0.89
N ILE A 26 1.09 -6.37 2.09
CA ILE A 26 -0.04 -5.49 2.42
C ILE A 26 0.41 -4.03 2.36
N GLU A 27 1.59 -3.74 2.90
CA GLU A 27 2.21 -2.42 2.89
C GLU A 27 2.42 -1.93 1.46
N PHE A 28 2.93 -2.77 0.57
CA PHE A 28 3.12 -2.44 -0.84
C PHE A 28 1.79 -2.23 -1.57
N ASP A 29 0.79 -3.08 -1.32
CA ASP A 29 -0.53 -2.97 -1.94
C ASP A 29 -1.20 -1.64 -1.53
N ILE A 30 -1.13 -1.27 -0.25
CA ILE A 30 -1.66 0.02 0.25
C ILE A 30 -0.89 1.20 -0.33
N ALA A 31 0.44 1.17 -0.29
CA ALA A 31 1.29 2.24 -0.81
C ALA A 31 1.02 2.51 -2.29
N LYS A 32 0.86 1.44 -3.09
CA LYS A 32 0.50 1.54 -4.50
C LYS A 32 -0.85 2.24 -4.68
N GLU A 33 -1.88 1.83 -3.93
CA GLU A 33 -3.21 2.42 -4.05
C GLU A 33 -3.20 3.91 -3.68
N VAL A 34 -2.47 4.30 -2.62
CA VAL A 34 -2.28 5.69 -2.21
C VAL A 34 -1.61 6.50 -3.33
N ILE A 35 -0.50 6.01 -3.91
CA ILE A 35 0.19 6.70 -5.01
C ILE A 35 -0.76 6.90 -6.19
N GLU A 36 -1.47 5.84 -6.60
CA GLU A 36 -2.39 5.91 -7.72
C GLU A 36 -3.53 6.90 -7.46
N ALA A 37 -4.12 6.90 -6.27
CA ALA A 37 -5.17 7.83 -5.88
C ALA A 37 -4.67 9.29 -5.89
N ARG A 38 -3.48 9.57 -5.35
CA ARG A 38 -2.88 10.91 -5.40
C ARG A 38 -2.67 11.37 -6.85
N MET A 39 -2.08 10.50 -7.67
CA MET A 39 -1.79 10.81 -9.08
C MET A 39 -3.07 11.06 -9.88
N LYS A 40 -4.13 10.26 -9.67
CA LYS A 40 -5.46 10.47 -10.29
C LYS A 40 -6.10 11.79 -9.86
N SER A 41 -5.77 12.27 -8.67
CA SER A 41 -6.24 13.56 -8.15
C SER A 41 -5.42 14.75 -8.65
N GLY A 42 -4.36 14.52 -9.44
CA GLY A 42 -3.50 15.57 -9.99
C GLY A 42 -2.63 16.29 -8.95
N LEU A 43 -2.45 15.71 -7.76
CA LEU A 43 -1.74 16.35 -6.65
C LEU A 43 -0.26 15.95 -6.64
N SER A 44 0.63 16.91 -6.40
CA SER A 44 2.00 16.62 -5.96
C SER A 44 1.99 16.14 -4.49
N GLN A 45 3.08 15.53 -4.04
CA GLN A 45 3.22 15.15 -2.62
C GLN A 45 3.16 16.38 -1.70
N GLU A 46 3.70 17.51 -2.14
CA GLU A 46 3.69 18.78 -1.40
C GLU A 46 2.27 19.37 -1.29
N HIS A 47 1.51 19.37 -2.39
CA HIS A 47 0.13 19.84 -2.37
C HIS A 47 -0.76 18.96 -1.49
N LEU A 48 -0.60 17.64 -1.57
CA LEU A 48 -1.32 16.71 -0.70
C LEU A 48 -0.95 16.93 0.78
N ALA A 49 0.34 17.16 1.06
CA ALA A 49 0.80 17.43 2.42
C ALA A 49 0.13 18.68 3.01
N ALA A 50 0.02 19.75 2.21
CA ALA A 50 -0.69 20.98 2.60
C ALA A 50 -2.18 20.71 2.89
N LEU A 51 -2.87 19.96 2.03
CA LEU A 51 -4.28 19.60 2.22
C LEU A 51 -4.51 18.74 3.47
N MET A 52 -3.60 17.82 3.76
CA MET A 52 -3.67 16.94 4.92
C MET A 52 -3.15 17.58 6.23
N GLY A 53 -2.58 18.80 6.15
CA GLY A 53 -1.96 19.47 7.30
C GLY A 53 -0.74 18.71 7.85
N THR A 54 0.10 18.17 6.97
CA THR A 54 1.28 17.38 7.31
C THR A 54 2.49 17.78 6.47
N SER A 55 3.64 17.11 6.62
CA SER A 55 4.84 17.36 5.83
C SER A 55 4.88 16.52 4.55
N GLN A 56 5.58 17.01 3.53
CA GLN A 56 5.89 16.21 2.32
C GLN A 56 6.61 14.90 2.69
N SER A 57 7.51 14.92 3.68
CA SER A 57 8.21 13.72 4.16
C SER A 57 7.27 12.68 4.78
N ALA A 58 6.17 13.12 5.42
CA ALA A 58 5.15 12.22 5.92
C ALA A 58 4.33 11.59 4.78
N ILE A 59 4.04 12.35 3.72
CA ILE A 59 3.40 11.81 2.50
C ILE A 59 4.34 10.83 1.79
N ALA A 60 5.63 11.15 1.66
CA ALA A 60 6.61 10.25 1.07
C ALA A 60 6.74 8.94 1.87
N ARG A 61 6.65 9.00 3.20
CA ARG A 61 6.60 7.80 4.06
C ARG A 61 5.32 6.99 3.89
N LEU A 62 4.18 7.67 3.73
CA LEU A 62 2.91 7.02 3.42
C LEU A 62 2.98 6.26 2.09
N GLU A 63 3.60 6.87 1.07
CA GLU A 63 3.74 6.31 -0.28
C GLU A 63 4.87 5.28 -0.40
N SER A 64 5.83 5.22 0.52
CA SER A 64 6.93 4.26 0.45
C SER A 64 6.52 2.84 0.86
N GLY A 65 5.41 2.69 1.58
CA GLY A 65 5.04 1.41 2.19
C GLY A 65 5.97 0.99 3.32
N SER A 66 6.75 1.91 3.91
CA SER A 66 7.64 1.56 5.03
C SER A 66 6.90 1.17 6.32
N SER A 67 5.62 1.53 6.43
CA SER A 67 4.77 1.25 7.58
C SER A 67 3.30 1.31 7.20
N LEU A 68 2.46 0.49 7.84
CA LEU A 68 1.02 0.56 7.65
C LEU A 68 0.44 1.87 8.22
N PRO A 69 -0.30 2.66 7.41
CA PRO A 69 -1.04 3.80 7.92
C PRO A 69 -2.26 3.35 8.73
N SER A 70 -2.69 4.21 9.65
CA SER A 70 -3.96 4.01 10.33
C SER A 70 -5.14 4.22 9.38
N ILE A 71 -6.29 3.58 9.64
CA ILE A 71 -7.54 3.83 8.92
C ILE A 71 -7.92 5.32 8.98
N ARG A 72 -7.65 6.00 10.10
CA ARG A 72 -7.89 7.44 10.25
C ARG A 72 -7.02 8.27 9.29
N THR A 73 -5.77 7.86 9.09
CA THR A 73 -4.86 8.51 8.12
C THR A 73 -5.40 8.33 6.70
N LEU A 74 -5.82 7.12 6.36
CA LEU A 74 -6.41 6.83 5.06
C LEU A 74 -7.69 7.65 4.83
N ALA A 75 -8.55 7.81 5.86
CA ALA A 75 -9.77 8.61 5.74
C ALA A 75 -9.48 10.08 5.42
N LYS A 76 -8.52 10.69 6.14
CA LYS A 76 -8.06 12.05 5.84
C LYS A 76 -7.45 12.18 4.43
N PHE A 77 -6.70 11.17 4.01
CA PHE A 77 -6.15 11.12 2.66
C PHE A 77 -7.27 11.10 1.61
N ALA A 78 -8.31 10.30 1.83
CA ALA A 78 -9.46 10.20 0.94
C ALA A 78 -10.21 11.55 0.82
N GLU A 79 -10.43 12.24 1.94
CA GLU A 79 -10.98 13.60 1.94
C GLU A 79 -10.10 14.57 1.14
N ALA A 80 -8.79 14.57 1.38
CA ALA A 80 -7.84 15.46 0.70
C ALA A 80 -7.69 15.18 -0.81
N THR A 81 -8.01 13.97 -1.25
CA THR A 81 -7.95 13.54 -2.66
C THR A 81 -9.32 13.50 -3.34
N ASN A 82 -10.40 13.88 -2.64
CA ASN A 82 -11.78 13.73 -3.11
C ASN A 82 -12.10 12.29 -3.58
N MET A 83 -11.60 11.31 -2.83
CA MET A 83 -11.76 9.87 -3.06
C MET A 83 -12.59 9.25 -1.93
N GLN A 84 -13.02 7.99 -2.12
CA GLN A 84 -13.73 7.22 -1.11
C GLN A 84 -12.98 5.90 -0.81
N ILE A 85 -12.88 5.54 0.47
CA ILE A 85 -12.32 4.24 0.88
C ILE A 85 -13.37 3.15 0.73
N GLN A 86 -12.99 2.06 0.06
CA GLN A 86 -13.75 0.83 0.03
C GLN A 86 -12.89 -0.33 0.56
N ILE A 87 -13.38 -1.02 1.59
CA ILE A 87 -12.70 -2.18 2.19
C ILE A 87 -13.42 -3.45 1.77
N GLN A 88 -12.66 -4.42 1.23
CA GLN A 88 -13.19 -5.73 0.84
C GLN A 88 -12.32 -6.85 1.42
N PHE A 89 -12.96 -7.84 2.04
CA PHE A 89 -12.30 -9.09 2.43
C PHE A 89 -12.36 -10.09 1.29
N LYS A 90 -11.22 -10.76 1.03
CA LYS A 90 -11.14 -11.84 0.05
C LYS A 90 -10.85 -13.17 0.77
N PRO A 91 -11.43 -14.30 0.33
CA PRO A 91 -11.14 -15.60 0.93
C PRO A 91 -9.64 -15.91 0.87
N ASN A 92 -9.04 -16.22 2.02
CA ASN A 92 -7.67 -16.69 2.06
C ASN A 92 -7.65 -18.20 1.72
N LYS A 93 -7.03 -18.57 0.59
CA LYS A 93 -7.02 -19.94 0.06
C LYS A 93 -6.35 -20.98 0.99
N VAL A 94 -5.66 -20.55 2.05
CA VAL A 94 -4.89 -21.42 2.98
C VAL A 94 -5.70 -21.86 4.22
N ARG A 95 -6.86 -21.24 4.42
CA ARG A 95 -7.84 -21.32 5.51
C ARG A 95 -8.85 -22.47 5.63
N LYS A 96 -8.58 -23.78 5.42
CA LYS A 96 -9.60 -24.80 5.81
C LYS A 96 -9.64 -24.88 7.34
N GLN A 97 -10.29 -23.92 7.99
CA GLN A 97 -10.61 -24.03 9.41
C GLN A 97 -11.56 -25.21 9.56
N LYS A 98 -11.03 -26.34 10.05
CA LYS A 98 -11.86 -27.35 10.71
C LYS A 98 -12.44 -26.65 11.94
N ILE A 99 -13.67 -26.16 11.83
CA ILE A 99 -14.45 -25.81 13.01
C ILE A 99 -14.72 -27.15 13.68
N ALA A 100 -14.04 -27.42 14.79
CA ALA A 100 -14.45 -28.52 15.66
C ALA A 100 -15.82 -28.12 16.24
N ALA A 101 -16.81 -28.96 15.97
CA ALA A 101 -18.15 -28.86 16.55
C ALA A 101 -18.09 -29.10 18.07
#